data_AF-A0A554LWP9-F1
#
_entry.id   AF-A0A554LWP9-F1
#
_cell.length_a   1.000
_cell.length_b   1.000
_cell.length_c   1.000
_cell.angle_alpha   90.00
_cell.angle_beta   90.00
_cell.angle_gamma   90.00
#
_symmetry.space_group_name_H-M   'P 1'
#
loop_
_entity.id
_entity.type
_entity.pdbx_description
1 polymer ?
#
loop_
_entity_poly.entity_id
_entity_poly.type
_entity_poly.pdbx_seq_one_letter_code
_entity_poly.pdbx_strand_id
1 'polypeptide(L)' 'MPITKSAKKALRVNRRQHQENLTAKKTLRGVRKLKANKAQSIIDRAAKKAVIHRHKARRLKSRLMKKHG' A
#
# COMPACT_ATOMS: atom_id res chain seq x y z
N MET A 1 -32.20 -5.72 3.44
CA MET A 1 -31.22 -5.78 4.55
C MET A 1 -31.27 -4.47 5.33
N PRO A 2 -31.46 -4.50 6.66
CA PRO A 2 -31.58 -3.27 7.46
C PRO A 2 -30.27 -2.49 7.52
N ILE A 3 -30.33 -1.16 7.37
CA ILE A 3 -29.17 -0.25 7.52
C ILE A 3 -28.91 -0.05 9.02
N THR A 4 -28.31 -1.07 9.63
CA THR A 4 -28.01 -1.09 11.05
C THR A 4 -26.95 -0.07 11.43
N LYS A 5 -26.88 0.28 12.73
CA LYS A 5 -25.84 1.17 13.28
C LYS A 5 -24.43 0.63 13.01
N SER A 6 -24.25 -0.70 13.05
CA SER A 6 -22.98 -1.37 12.73
C SER A 6 -22.59 -1.21 11.26
N ALA A 7 -23.54 -1.33 10.32
CA ALA A 7 -23.30 -1.09 8.90
C ALA A 7 -22.84 0.36 8.64
N LYS A 8 -23.50 1.35 9.26
CA LYS A 8 -23.09 2.76 9.16
C LYS A 8 -21.69 3.02 9.75
N LYS A 9 -21.31 2.34 10.84
CA LYS A 9 -19.96 2.42 11.41
C LYS A 9 -18.91 1.80 10.49
N ALA A 10 -19.18 0.60 9.96
CA ALA A 10 -18.29 -0.08 9.02
C ALA A 10 -18.01 0.79 7.79
N LEU A 11 -19.04 1.43 7.23
CA LEU A 11 -18.90 2.34 6.10
C LEU A 11 -17.98 3.53 6.40
N ARG A 12 -18.11 4.16 7.58
CA ARG A 12 -17.22 5.26 8.00
C ARG A 12 -15.76 4.82 8.13
N VAL A 13 -15.53 3.67 8.77
CA VAL A 13 -14.18 3.11 8.94
C VAL A 13 -13.57 2.73 7.59
N ASN A 14 -14.35 2.10 6.72
CA ASN A 14 -13.90 1.69 5.39
C ASN A 14 -13.54 2.92 4.54
N ARG A 15 -14.37 3.98 4.54
CA ARG A 15 -14.04 5.24 3.85
C ARG A 15 -12.70 5.84 4.29
N ARG A 16 -12.45 5.89 5.61
CA ARG A 16 -11.16 6.39 6.15
C ARG A 16 -9.99 5.53 5.69
N GLN A 17 -10.08 4.22 5.89
CA GLN A 17 -9.02 3.29 5.47
C GLN A 17 -8.79 3.31 3.96
N HIS A 18 -9.86 3.44 3.16
CA HIS A 18 -9.76 3.56 1.71
C HIS A 18 -8.95 4.78 1.30
N GLN A 19 -9.22 5.94 1.90
CA GLN A 19 -8.49 7.18 1.62
C GLN A 19 -6.99 7.06 1.95
N GLU A 20 -6.65 6.51 3.12
CA GLU A 20 -5.26 6.24 3.52
C GLU A 20 -4.57 5.24 2.59
N ASN A 21 -5.30 4.20 2.16
CA ASN A 21 -4.78 3.21 1.23
C ASN A 21 -4.57 3.79 -0.18
N LEU A 22 -5.42 4.71 -0.62
CA LEU A 22 -5.25 5.38 -1.90
C LEU A 22 -3.99 6.25 -1.93
N THR A 23 -3.72 7.02 -0.87
CA THR A 23 -2.50 7.83 -0.80
C THR A 23 -1.25 6.95 -0.81
N ALA A 24 -1.23 5.87 -0.02
CA ALA A 24 -0.14 4.90 -0.02
C ALA A 24 0.03 4.17 -1.37
N LYS A 25 -1.06 3.87 -2.09
CA LYS A 25 -0.99 3.28 -3.43
C LYS A 25 -0.45 4.26 -4.47
N LYS A 26 -0.77 5.56 -4.36
CA LYS A 26 -0.24 6.61 -5.24
C LYS A 26 1.28 6.73 -5.08
N THR A 27 1.77 6.79 -3.85
CA THR A 27 3.22 6.88 -3.59
C THR A 27 3.97 5.65 -4.12
N LEU A 28 3.39 4.44 -3.98
CA LEU A 28 3.95 3.21 -4.53
C LEU A 28 4.11 3.20 -6.06
N ARG A 29 3.29 3.95 -6.81
CA ARG A 29 3.43 4.05 -8.28
C ARG A 29 4.72 4.77 -8.68
N GLY A 30 5.13 5.77 -7.90
CA GLY A 30 6.35 6.56 -8.13
C GLY A 30 7.64 5.92 -7.59
N VAL A 31 7.54 4.85 -6.80
CA VAL A 31 8.69 4.23 -6.09
C VAL A 31 9.84 3.81 -7.03
N ARG A 32 9.55 3.46 -8.29
CA ARG A 32 10.57 3.06 -9.27
C ARG A 32 11.49 4.20 -9.75
N LYS A 33 11.13 5.45 -9.45
CA LYS A 33 11.92 6.65 -9.78
C LYS A 33 12.83 7.07 -8.61
N LEU A 34 12.68 6.45 -7.44
CA LEU A 34 13.45 6.79 -6.24
C LEU A 34 14.74 5.98 -6.16
N LYS A 35 15.70 6.46 -5.37
CA LYS A 35 16.90 5.69 -4.99
C LYS A 35 16.51 4.36 -4.34
N ALA A 36 17.28 3.30 -4.61
CA ALA A 36 16.95 1.93 -4.23
C ALA A 36 16.62 1.77 -2.73
N ASN A 37 17.42 2.36 -1.84
CA ASN A 37 17.22 2.25 -0.38
C ASN A 37 15.88 2.87 0.07
N LYS A 38 15.55 4.07 -0.45
CA LYS A 38 14.29 4.76 -0.14
C LYS A 38 13.09 3.99 -0.71
N ALA A 39 13.24 3.47 -1.92
CA ALA A 39 12.22 2.66 -2.58
C ALA A 39 11.91 1.36 -1.82
N GLN A 40 12.94 0.64 -1.36
CA GLN A 40 12.77 -0.58 -0.54
C GLN A 40 12.03 -0.29 0.76
N SER A 41 12.42 0.75 1.49
CA SER A 41 11.77 1.12 2.76
C SER A 41 10.29 1.46 2.57
N ILE A 42 9.92 2.15 1.48
CA ILE A 42 8.51 2.46 1.18
C ILE A 42 7.71 1.18 0.87
N ILE A 43 8.29 0.25 0.10
CA ILE A 43 7.65 -1.04 -0.22
C ILE A 43 7.38 -1.83 1.07
N ASP A 44 8.35 -1.87 1.99
CA ASP A 44 8.22 -2.60 3.25
C ASP A 44 7.18 -2.00 4.19
N ARG A 45 7.16 -0.66 4.29
CA ARG A 45 6.12 0.03 5.07
C ARG A 45 4.73 -0.25 4.53
N ALA A 46 4.56 -0.29 3.22
CA ALA A 46 3.27 -0.59 2.60
C ALA A 46 2.84 -2.05 2.82
N ALA A 47 3.78 -2.99 2.88
CA ALA A 47 3.51 -4.38 3.23
C ALA A 47 3.14 -4.52 4.71
N LYS A 48 3.88 -3.86 5.62
CA LYS A 48 3.60 -3.84 7.07
C LYS A 48 2.21 -3.30 7.38
N LYS A 49 1.78 -2.26 6.67
CA LYS A 49 0.45 -1.65 6.79
C LYS A 49 -0.65 -2.42 6.04
N ALA A 50 -0.36 -3.60 5.50
CA ALA A 50 -1.29 -4.41 4.69
C ALA A 50 -1.91 -3.70 3.47
N VAL A 51 -1.29 -2.61 2.99
CA VAL A 51 -1.73 -1.90 1.77
C VAL A 51 -1.44 -2.74 0.52
N ILE A 52 -0.34 -3.51 0.56
CA ILE A 52 0.03 -4.49 -0.45
C ILE A 52 0.35 -5.84 0.20
N HIS A 53 0.06 -6.92 -0.53
CA HIS A 53 0.42 -8.26 -0.07
C HIS A 53 1.94 -8.47 -0.07
N ARG A 54 2.45 -9.30 0.86
CA ARG A 54 3.87 -9.68 0.98
C ARG A 54 4.48 -10.22 -0.33
N HIS A 55 3.72 -10.98 -1.13
CA HIS A 55 4.20 -11.46 -2.44
C HIS A 55 4.37 -10.32 -3.45
N LYS A 56 3.47 -9.33 -3.42
CA LYS A 56 3.58 -8.15 -4.27
C LYS A 56 4.79 -7.30 -3.87
N ALA A 57 5.02 -7.12 -2.57
CA ALA A 57 6.20 -6.44 -2.05
C ALA A 57 7.50 -7.12 -2.50
N ARG A 58 7.61 -8.44 -2.32
CA ARG A 58 8.75 -9.24 -2.81
C ARG A 58 9.00 -9.06 -4.31
N ARG A 59 7.94 -9.13 -5.12
CA ARG A 59 8.04 -8.94 -6.58
C ARG A 59 8.51 -7.54 -6.95
N LEU A 60 8.04 -6.52 -6.24
CA LEU A 60 8.47 -5.13 -6.44
C LEU A 60 9.93 -4.93 -6.06
N LYS A 61 10.39 -5.50 -4.94
CA LYS A 61 11.81 -5.44 -4.56
C LYS A 61 12.71 -6.13 -5.58
N SER A 62 12.34 -7.34 -6.04
CA SER A 62 13.10 -8.05 -7.07
C SER A 62 13.24 -7.22 -8.34
N ARG A 63 12.13 -6.62 -8.83
CA ARG A 63 12.16 -5.72 -10.00
C ARG A 63 12.98 -4.46 -9.76
N LEU A 64 12.98 -3.92 -8.54
CA LEU A 64 13.75 -2.75 -8.17
C LEU A 64 15.26 -3.06 -8.22
N MET A 65 15.67 -4.20 -7.66
CA MET A 65 17.07 -4.63 -7.65
C MET A 65 17.58 -4.87 -9.07
N LYS A 66 16.81 -5.56 -9.93
CA LYS A 66 17.16 -5.75 -11.35
C LYS A 66 17.32 -4.45 -12.18
N LYS A 67 16.83 -3.32 -11.67
CA LYS A 67 16.95 -2.02 -12.34
C LYS A 67 18.16 -1.22 -11.85
N HIS A 68 18.59 -1.44 -10.62
CA HIS A 68 19.58 -0.62 -9.94
C HIS A 68 20.89 -1.35 -9.62
N GLY A 69 20.90 -2.69 -9.69
CA GLY A 69 22.11 -3.49 -9.86
C GLY A 69 22.24 -3.88 -11.31
#